data_AF-G0RBT5-F1
#
_entry.id   AF-G0RBT5-F1
#
_cell.length_a   1.000
_cell.length_b   1.000
_cell.length_c   1.000
_cell.angle_alpha   90.00
_cell.angle_beta   90.00
_cell.angle_gamma   90.00
#
_symmetry.space_group_name_H-M   'P 1'
#
loop_
_entity.id
_entity.type
_entity.pdbx_description
1 polymer ?
#
loop_
_entity_poly.entity_id
_entity_poly.type
_entity_poly.pdbx_seq_one_letter_code
_entity_poly.pdbx_strand_id
1 'polypeptide(L)'
;VILAWAITFTAVCTLILCLGFGPIGIGAGTLAAAFQSWMYGAFTPAGGIFATLTSMAMLGTLMPAASLLAAVVATGAAIVVWVLGVGR
;
A
#
# COMPACT_ATOMS: atom_id res chain seq x y z
N VAL A 1 -11.30 17.28 -10.03
CA VAL A 1 -11.85 15.96 -9.59
C VAL A 1 -11.08 14.79 -10.22
N ILE A 2 -11.06 14.64 -11.55
CA ILE A 2 -10.35 13.51 -12.22
C ILE A 2 -8.85 13.48 -11.89
N LEU A 3 -8.16 14.62 -11.98
CA LEU A 3 -6.74 14.70 -11.61
C LEU A 3 -6.51 14.39 -10.13
N ALA A 4 -7.38 14.88 -9.23
CA ALA A 4 -7.28 14.60 -7.81
C ALA A 4 -7.45 13.09 -7.53
N TRP A 5 -8.38 12.42 -8.22
CA TRP A 5 -8.55 10.98 -8.15
C TRP A 5 -7.31 10.24 -8.67
N ALA A 6 -6.78 10.62 -9.84
CA ALA A 6 -5.62 9.95 -10.42
C ALA A 6 -4.35 10.09 -9.56
N ILE A 7 -4.12 11.30 -9.01
CA ILE A 7 -2.99 11.57 -8.11
C ILE A 7 -3.12 10.74 -6.82
N THR A 8 -4.29 10.78 -6.18
CA THR A 8 -4.52 10.04 -4.92
C THR A 8 -4.43 8.54 -5.13
N PHE A 9 -5.01 8.01 -6.20
CA PHE A 9 -4.90 6.60 -6.57
C PHE A 9 -3.44 6.19 -6.77
N THR A 10 -2.70 6.94 -7.57
CA THR A 10 -1.29 6.63 -7.89
C THR A 10 -0.42 6.74 -6.64
N ALA A 11 -0.62 7.76 -5.81
CA ALA A 11 0.12 7.95 -4.57
C ALA A 11 -0.12 6.80 -3.58
N VAL A 12 -1.36 6.37 -3.39
CA VAL A 12 -1.71 5.28 -2.46
C VAL A 12 -1.17 3.93 -2.98
N CYS A 13 -1.33 3.64 -4.28
CA CYS A 13 -0.74 2.45 -4.89
C CYS A 13 0.78 2.43 -4.73
N THR A 14 1.46 3.55 -5.03
CA THR A 14 2.91 3.65 -4.90
C THR A 14 3.34 3.45 -3.45
N LEU A 15 2.66 4.07 -2.49
CA LEU A 15 2.99 3.92 -1.07
C LEU A 15 2.91 2.45 -0.64
N ILE A 16 1.82 1.75 -0.98
CA ILE A 16 1.61 0.34 -0.60
C ILE A 16 2.63 -0.58 -1.29
N LEU A 17 2.85 -0.42 -2.60
CA LEU A 17 3.72 -1.29 -3.39
C LEU A 17 5.21 -1.04 -3.11
N CYS A 18 5.60 0.18 -2.73
CA CYS A 18 6.97 0.54 -2.39
C CYS A 18 7.35 0.24 -0.92
N LEU A 19 6.46 -0.36 -0.12
CA LEU A 19 6.79 -0.77 1.25
C LEU A 19 7.96 -1.77 1.29
N GLY A 20 8.18 -2.54 0.21
CA GLY A 20 9.32 -3.45 0.08
C GLY A 20 8.99 -4.93 0.13
N PHE A 21 7.71 -5.30 0.00
CA PHE A 21 7.30 -6.68 -0.17
C PHE A 21 7.44 -7.08 -1.64
N GLY A 22 8.18 -8.15 -1.92
CA GLY A 22 8.42 -8.64 -3.27
C GLY A 22 8.24 -10.16 -3.41
N PRO A 23 8.48 -10.71 -4.61
CA PRO A 23 8.24 -12.13 -4.92
C PRO A 23 9.17 -13.10 -4.16
N ILE A 24 10.31 -12.62 -3.66
CA ILE A 24 11.27 -13.39 -2.84
C ILE A 24 11.07 -13.09 -1.34
N GLY A 25 10.14 -12.20 -1.00
CA GLY A 25 9.86 -11.75 0.36
C GLY A 25 10.22 -10.28 0.58
N ILE A 26 10.55 -9.94 1.82
CA ILE A 26 10.87 -8.56 2.19
C ILE A 26 12.26 -8.20 1.69
N GLY A 27 12.36 -7.18 0.86
CA GLY A 27 13.63 -6.70 0.33
C GLY A 27 14.51 -6.10 1.42
N ALA A 28 15.82 -6.41 1.39
CA ALA A 28 16.79 -5.80 2.29
C ALA A 28 16.84 -4.27 2.10
N GLY A 29 16.91 -3.52 3.20
CA GLY A 29 16.96 -2.04 3.15
C GLY A 29 15.63 -1.35 2.83
N THR A 30 14.52 -2.07 2.80
CA THR A 30 13.19 -1.49 2.56
C THR A 30 12.54 -0.98 3.85
N LEU A 31 11.48 -0.16 3.71
CA LEU A 31 10.66 0.30 4.84
C LEU A 31 10.08 -0.88 5.63
N ALA A 32 9.66 -1.94 4.94
CA ALA A 32 9.18 -3.16 5.57
C ALA A 32 10.29 -3.85 6.39
N ALA A 33 11.52 -3.91 5.87
CA ALA A 33 12.65 -4.47 6.61
C ALA A 33 13.00 -3.64 7.86
N ALA A 34 12.95 -2.30 7.76
CA ALA A 34 13.19 -1.41 8.89
C ALA A 34 12.13 -1.56 9.99
N PHE A 35 10.86 -1.72 9.61
CA PHE A 35 9.80 -1.94 10.59
C PHE A 35 9.88 -3.34 11.21
N GLN A 36 10.20 -4.37 10.42
CA GLN A 36 10.43 -5.72 10.94
C GLN A 36 11.60 -5.77 11.93
N SER A 37 12.71 -5.07 11.66
CA SER A 37 13.85 -5.05 12.58
C SER A 37 13.51 -4.33 13.89
N TRP A 38 12.78 -3.22 13.82
CA TRP A 38 12.37 -2.45 14.99
C TRP A 38 11.33 -3.19 15.86
N MET A 39 10.27 -3.74 15.25
CA MET A 39 9.14 -4.29 16.01
C MET A 39 9.29 -5.78 16.34
N TYR A 40 9.96 -6.54 15.47
CA TYR A 40 10.03 -7.99 15.58
C TYR A 40 11.46 -8.54 15.68
N GLY A 41 12.46 -7.66 15.91
CA GLY A 41 13.84 -8.08 16.17
C GLY A 41 14.48 -8.86 15.01
N ALA A 42 14.13 -8.50 13.77
CA ALA A 42 14.55 -9.11 12.51
C ALA A 42 13.83 -10.40 12.10
N PHE A 43 12.90 -10.94 12.91
CA PHE A 43 12.10 -12.11 12.53
C PHE A 43 10.70 -11.70 12.11
N THR A 44 10.11 -12.39 11.13
CA THR A 44 8.72 -12.17 10.75
C THR A 44 7.85 -13.17 11.54
N PRO A 45 6.97 -12.74 12.47
CA PRO A 45 6.16 -13.68 13.26
C PRO A 45 5.25 -14.49 12.35
N ALA A 46 5.26 -15.82 12.51
CA ALA A 46 4.38 -16.71 11.77
C ALA A 46 2.90 -16.38 12.08
N GLY A 47 2.09 -16.17 11.05
CA GLY A 47 0.68 -15.77 11.18
C GLY A 47 0.44 -14.30 11.51
N GLY A 48 1.49 -13.48 11.64
CA GLY A 48 1.36 -12.03 11.82
C GLY A 48 1.00 -11.29 10.52
N ILE A 49 0.56 -10.03 10.65
CA ILE A 49 0.21 -9.17 9.51
C ILE A 49 1.35 -9.10 8.47
N PHE A 50 2.60 -9.07 8.94
CA PHE A 50 3.78 -9.02 8.07
C PHE A 50 4.02 -10.32 7.29
N ALA A 51 3.74 -11.48 7.89
CA ALA A 51 3.80 -12.77 7.20
C ALA A 51 2.72 -12.87 6.12
N THR A 52 1.51 -12.38 6.42
CA THR A 52 0.40 -12.32 5.45
C THR A 52 0.72 -11.39 4.29
N LEU A 53 1.22 -10.19 4.54
CA LEU A 53 1.60 -9.23 3.49
C LEU A 53 2.74 -9.77 2.61
N THR A 54 3.73 -10.43 3.23
CA THR A 54 4.82 -11.09 2.50
C THR A 54 4.29 -12.22 1.62
N SER A 55 3.40 -13.07 2.16
CA SER A 55 2.75 -14.14 1.40
C SER A 55 1.93 -13.59 0.23
N MET A 56 1.16 -12.53 0.44
CA MET A 56 0.39 -11.87 -0.62
C MET A 56 1.29 -11.28 -1.70
N ALA A 57 2.45 -10.72 -1.34
CA ALA A 57 3.42 -10.23 -2.31
C ALA A 57 4.09 -11.36 -3.09
N MET A 58 4.43 -12.47 -2.44
CA MET A 58 4.96 -13.68 -3.08
C MET A 58 3.96 -14.32 -4.04
N LEU A 59 2.66 -14.34 -3.68
CA LEU A 59 1.57 -14.85 -4.51
C LEU A 59 1.09 -13.86 -5.58
N GLY A 60 1.60 -12.63 -5.59
CA GLY A 60 1.17 -11.56 -6.50
C GLY A 60 -0.23 -11.00 -6.21
N THR A 61 -0.92 -11.46 -5.17
CA THR A 61 -2.27 -10.98 -4.78
C THR A 61 -2.24 -9.63 -4.06
N LEU A 62 -1.05 -9.15 -3.66
CA LEU A 62 -0.87 -7.82 -3.08
C LEU A 62 -1.21 -6.69 -4.05
N MET A 63 -0.92 -6.84 -5.35
CA MET A 63 -1.23 -5.84 -6.37
C MET A 63 -2.74 -5.56 -6.52
N PRO A 64 -3.61 -6.57 -6.71
CA PRO A 64 -5.06 -6.34 -6.78
C PRO A 64 -5.66 -5.87 -5.45
N ALA A 65 -5.12 -6.29 -4.31
CA ALA A 65 -5.57 -5.80 -3.00
C ALA A 65 -5.23 -4.30 -2.82
N ALA A 66 -4.01 -3.91 -3.20
CA ALA A 66 -3.55 -2.51 -3.14
C ALA A 66 -4.37 -1.60 -4.06
N SER A 67 -4.69 -2.05 -5.28
CA SER A 67 -5.48 -1.25 -6.23
C SER A 67 -6.92 -1.04 -5.76
N LEU A 68 -7.54 -2.05 -5.14
CA LEU A 68 -8.87 -1.91 -4.55
C LEU A 68 -8.89 -0.88 -3.41
N LEU A 69 -7.94 -0.98 -2.48
CA LEU A 69 -7.83 -0.01 -1.38
C LEU A 69 -7.54 1.40 -1.90
N ALA A 70 -6.62 1.54 -2.86
CA ALA A 70 -6.32 2.82 -3.48
C ALA A 70 -7.53 3.42 -4.19
N ALA A 71 -8.33 2.61 -4.88
CA ALA A 71 -9.56 3.08 -5.54
C ALA A 71 -10.60 3.59 -4.54
N VAL A 72 -10.78 2.92 -3.40
CA VAL A 72 -11.69 3.37 -2.34
C VAL A 72 -11.24 4.72 -1.77
N VAL A 73 -9.95 4.86 -1.44
CA VAL A 73 -9.39 6.13 -0.93
C VAL A 73 -9.49 7.25 -1.95
N ALA A 74 -9.11 6.98 -3.20
CA ALA A 74 -9.18 7.96 -4.30
C ALA A 74 -10.61 8.42 -4.57
N THR A 75 -11.58 7.50 -4.49
CA THR A 75 -13.01 7.83 -4.65
C THR A 75 -13.49 8.73 -3.52
N GLY A 76 -13.12 8.45 -2.27
CA GLY A 76 -13.40 9.33 -1.13
C GLY A 76 -12.79 10.72 -1.32
N ALA A 77 -11.53 10.80 -1.71
CA ALA A 77 -10.86 12.07 -1.99
C ALA A 77 -11.53 12.85 -3.13
N ALA A 78 -11.96 12.17 -4.19
CA ALA A 78 -12.69 12.79 -5.30
C ALA A 78 -14.04 13.37 -4.86
N ILE A 79 -14.77 12.66 -3.99
CA ILE A 79 -16.02 13.16 -3.40
C ILE A 79 -15.75 14.41 -2.57
N VAL A 80 -14.71 14.40 -1.73
CA VAL A 80 -14.35 15.57 -0.91
C VAL A 80 -14.00 16.78 -1.79
N VAL A 81 -13.18 16.60 -2.82
CA VAL A 81 -12.82 17.66 -3.78
C VAL A 81 -14.06 18.21 -4.48
N TRP A 82 -14.99 17.35 -4.87
CA TRP A 82 -16.26 17.75 -5.47
C TRP A 82 -17.13 18.58 -4.53
N VAL A 83 -17.30 18.12 -3.28
CA VAL A 83 -18.13 18.79 -2.26
C VAL A 83 -17.54 20.15 -1.87
N LEU A 84 -16.22 20.25 -1.76
CA LEU A 84 -15.52 21.51 -1.44
C LEU A 84 -15.46 22.50 -2.60
N GLY A 85 -15.94 22.12 -3.79
CA GLY A 85 -15.98 22.99 -4.97
C GLY A 85 -14.60 23.31 -5.55
N VAL A 86 -13.55 22.58 -5.15
CA VAL A 86 -12.19 22.74 -5.67
C VAL A 86 -12.16 22.18 -7.10
N GLY A 87 -12.32 23.07 -8.07
CA GLY A 87 -12.38 22.74 -9.49
C GLY A 87 -13.78 22.70 -10.11
N ARG A 88 -14.72 23.50 -9.56
CA ARG A 88 -15.91 23.94 -10.30
C ARG A 88 -15.52 25.02 -11.31
#